data_AF-R5ITW1-F1
#
_entry.id   AF-R5ITW1-F1
#
_cell.length_a   1.000
_cell.length_b   1.000
_cell.length_c   1.000
_cell.angle_alpha   90.00
_cell.angle_beta   90.00
_cell.angle_gamma   90.00
#
_symmetry.space_group_name_H-M   'P 1'
#
loop_
_entity.id
_entity.type
_entity.pdbx_description
1 polymer ?
#
loop_
_entity_poly.entity_id
_entity_poly.type
_entity_poly.pdbx_seq_one_letter_code
_entity_poly.pdbx_strand_id
1 'polypeptide(L)'
;MPGFCFYKEFFMAIEDFVRDFNRRLDDAIGRAMEGDVADAVRAAIASAVESEVYSEKVYKRSEDHPYIRRDDTGEPGGLQDWNVMEAKYDPSTMTLEVQDRSRDRDSGRLIAPVVESGKGYQWKKSAIYKTKQARPFHQKAQELAIGTGLVREALAKSLTESGFKVKE
;
A
#
# COMPACT_ATOMS: atom_id res chain seq x y z
N MET A 1 62.30 -29.74 -11.37
CA MET A 1 61.18 -29.49 -10.45
C MET A 1 60.25 -28.48 -11.10
N PRO A 2 59.06 -28.86 -11.61
CA PRO A 2 58.05 -27.89 -12.00
C PRO A 2 57.12 -27.62 -10.82
N GLY A 3 56.89 -26.33 -10.56
CA GLY A 3 56.06 -25.83 -9.47
C GLY A 3 54.59 -26.23 -9.65
N PHE A 4 54.01 -26.70 -8.55
CA PHE A 4 52.57 -26.83 -8.41
C PHE A 4 51.96 -25.43 -8.40
N CYS A 5 51.37 -25.05 -9.53
CA CYS A 5 50.48 -23.91 -9.62
C CYS A 5 49.21 -24.27 -8.85
N PHE A 6 49.05 -23.75 -7.63
CA PHE A 6 47.79 -23.81 -6.90
C PHE A 6 46.74 -23.00 -7.69
N TYR A 7 45.94 -23.69 -8.50
CA TYR A 7 44.62 -23.20 -8.83
C TYR A 7 43.83 -23.15 -7.51
N LYS A 8 43.69 -21.94 -6.94
CA LYS A 8 42.66 -21.65 -5.95
C LYS A 8 41.31 -21.79 -6.66
N GLU A 9 40.84 -23.03 -6.80
CA GLU A 9 39.47 -23.28 -7.20
C GLU A 9 38.55 -22.79 -6.09
N PHE A 10 37.71 -21.84 -6.47
CA PHE A 10 36.69 -21.20 -5.67
C PHE A 10 35.53 -22.19 -5.43
N PHE A 11 35.76 -23.26 -4.67
CA PHE A 11 34.69 -24.17 -4.25
C PHE A 11 33.91 -23.51 -3.11
N MET A 12 32.90 -22.70 -3.44
CA MET A 12 31.79 -22.51 -2.50
C MET A 12 31.13 -23.87 -2.33
N ALA A 13 30.97 -24.32 -1.08
CA ALA A 13 30.12 -25.48 -0.81
C ALA A 13 28.71 -25.17 -1.33
N ILE A 14 27.99 -26.18 -1.81
CA ILE A 14 26.60 -26.03 -2.27
C ILE A 14 25.74 -25.33 -1.20
N GLU A 15 26.02 -25.62 0.08
CA GLU A 15 25.37 -24.97 1.22
C GLU A 15 25.61 -23.45 1.27
N ASP A 16 26.84 -22.99 1.01
CA ASP A 16 27.16 -21.56 0.97
C ASP A 16 26.45 -20.86 -0.18
N PHE A 17 26.38 -21.52 -1.34
CA PHE A 17 25.63 -21.01 -2.49
C PHE A 17 24.14 -20.89 -2.20
N VAL A 18 23.52 -21.92 -1.62
CA VAL A 18 22.09 -21.90 -1.26
C VAL A 18 21.81 -20.83 -0.22
N ARG A 19 22.67 -20.70 0.80
CA ARG A 19 22.53 -19.66 1.83
C ARG A 19 22.62 -18.26 1.24
N ASP A 20 23.57 -18.00 0.34
CA ASP A 20 23.71 -16.70 -0.30
C ASP A 20 22.56 -16.41 -1.28
N PHE A 21 22.09 -17.41 -2.02
CA PHE A 21 20.92 -17.27 -2.89
C PHE A 21 19.66 -16.88 -2.10
N ASN A 22 19.35 -17.61 -1.03
CA ASN A 22 18.18 -17.32 -0.18
C ASN A 22 18.28 -15.92 0.43
N ARG A 23 19.46 -15.56 0.97
CA ARG A 23 19.68 -14.21 1.50
C ARG A 23 19.40 -13.12 0.46
N ARG A 24 19.92 -13.27 -0.76
CA ARG A 24 19.67 -12.30 -1.85
C ARG A 24 18.20 -12.24 -2.26
N LEU A 25 17.51 -13.38 -2.25
CA LEU A 25 16.08 -13.44 -2.56
C LEU A 25 15.27 -12.71 -1.48
N ASP A 26 15.55 -12.98 -0.21
CA ASP A 26 14.89 -12.32 0.92
C ASP A 26 15.16 -10.81 0.90
N ASP A 27 16.40 -10.38 0.63
CA ASP A 27 16.77 -8.96 0.48
C ASP A 27 16.05 -8.30 -0.72
N ALA A 28 15.79 -9.04 -1.79
CA ALA A 28 15.05 -8.53 -2.95
C ALA A 28 13.55 -8.44 -2.67
N ILE A 29 12.97 -9.44 -2.01
CA ILE A 29 11.57 -9.41 -1.56
C ILE A 29 11.37 -8.25 -0.59
N GLY A 30 12.25 -8.08 0.40
CA GLY A 30 12.16 -7.00 1.37
C GLY A 30 12.12 -5.62 0.71
N ARG A 31 13.05 -5.36 -0.22
CA ARG A 31 13.07 -4.11 -1.00
C ARG A 31 11.80 -3.91 -1.84
N ALA A 32 11.29 -4.97 -2.46
CA ALA A 32 10.05 -4.91 -3.22
C ALA A 32 8.85 -4.57 -2.32
N MET A 33 8.77 -5.20 -1.15
CA MET A 33 7.69 -5.04 -0.18
C MET A 33 7.66 -3.65 0.44
N GLU A 34 8.82 -3.07 0.74
CA GLU A 34 8.95 -1.72 1.29
C GLU A 34 8.78 -0.61 0.23
N GLY A 35 8.97 -0.94 -1.05
CA GLY A 35 8.90 -0.01 -2.18
C GLY A 35 7.71 -0.28 -3.10
N ASP A 36 7.96 -0.84 -4.28
CA ASP A 36 6.99 -0.98 -5.37
C ASP A 36 5.66 -1.65 -4.95
N VAL A 37 5.71 -2.66 -4.09
CA VAL A 37 4.50 -3.35 -3.61
C VAL A 37 3.71 -2.46 -2.66
N ALA A 38 4.37 -1.71 -1.76
CA ALA A 38 3.71 -0.72 -0.92
C ALA A 38 3.04 0.37 -1.76
N ASP A 39 3.69 0.84 -2.83
CA ASP A 39 3.11 1.82 -3.75
C ASP A 39 1.92 1.26 -4.53
N ALA A 40 1.97 -0.01 -4.96
CA ALA A 40 0.83 -0.69 -5.58
C ALA A 40 -0.37 -0.77 -4.62
N VAL A 41 -0.13 -1.07 -3.33
CA VAL A 41 -1.19 -1.10 -2.32
C VAL A 41 -1.74 0.31 -2.04
N ARG A 42 -0.88 1.33 -1.95
CA ARG A 42 -1.32 2.74 -1.84
C ARG A 42 -2.19 3.15 -3.01
N ALA A 43 -1.81 2.78 -4.23
CA ALA A 43 -2.61 3.03 -5.44
C ALA A 43 -3.98 2.34 -5.37
N ALA A 44 -4.04 1.10 -4.89
CA ALA A 44 -5.29 0.38 -4.70
C ALA A 44 -6.19 1.04 -3.64
N ILE A 45 -5.62 1.52 -2.52
CA ILE A 45 -6.35 2.28 -1.50
C ILE A 45 -6.91 3.58 -2.10
N ALA A 46 -6.07 4.38 -2.77
CA ALA A 46 -6.51 5.63 -3.39
C ALA A 46 -7.63 5.42 -4.42
N SER A 47 -7.54 4.35 -5.20
CA SER A 47 -8.57 3.97 -6.18
C SER A 47 -9.87 3.53 -5.51
N ALA A 48 -9.79 2.75 -4.43
CA ALA A 48 -10.94 2.35 -3.65
C ALA A 48 -11.61 3.53 -2.94
N VAL A 49 -10.83 4.49 -2.44
CA VAL A 49 -11.37 5.73 -1.87
C VAL A 49 -12.11 6.53 -2.94
N GLU A 50 -11.58 6.61 -4.16
CA GLU A 50 -12.28 7.26 -5.27
C GLU A 50 -13.64 6.62 -5.52
N SER A 51 -13.68 5.29 -5.66
CA SER A 51 -14.90 4.58 -6.04
C SER A 51 -15.92 4.49 -4.91
N GLU A 52 -15.49 4.24 -3.68
CA GLU A 52 -16.37 3.93 -2.54
C GLU A 52 -16.66 5.13 -1.64
N VAL A 53 -15.78 6.14 -1.61
CA VAL A 53 -15.95 7.28 -0.69
C VAL A 53 -16.41 8.52 -1.44
N TYR A 54 -15.85 8.72 -2.62
CA TYR A 54 -15.83 10.01 -3.33
C TYR A 54 -16.68 10.05 -4.60
N SER A 55 -16.99 8.90 -5.18
CA SER A 55 -17.93 8.75 -6.27
C SER A 55 -19.28 9.37 -5.96
N GLU A 56 -19.80 10.17 -6.89
CA GLU A 56 -21.17 10.72 -6.85
C GLU A 56 -22.25 9.63 -6.77
N LYS A 57 -21.94 8.39 -7.22
CA LYS A 57 -22.85 7.24 -7.09
C LYS A 57 -23.01 6.78 -5.64
N VAL A 58 -21.99 7.01 -4.81
CA VAL A 58 -21.98 6.59 -3.41
C VAL A 58 -22.37 7.74 -2.49
N TYR A 59 -21.88 8.95 -2.76
CA TYR A 59 -22.20 10.14 -1.99
C TYR A 59 -22.29 11.36 -2.88
N LYS A 60 -23.51 11.89 -3.03
CA LYS A 60 -23.73 13.20 -3.63
C LYS A 60 -23.44 14.31 -2.61
N ARG A 61 -22.52 15.23 -2.94
CA ARG A 61 -22.25 16.39 -2.09
C ARG A 61 -23.50 17.29 -1.99
N SER A 62 -23.72 17.92 -0.84
CA SER A 62 -24.80 18.91 -0.72
C SER A 62 -24.50 20.11 -1.60
N GLU A 63 -25.48 20.55 -2.38
CA GLU A 63 -25.36 21.74 -3.25
C GLU A 63 -25.33 23.03 -2.42
N ASP A 64 -26.15 23.12 -1.36
CA ASP A 64 -26.23 24.29 -0.48
C ASP A 64 -25.01 24.43 0.45
N HIS A 65 -24.46 23.29 0.90
CA HIS A 65 -23.33 23.22 1.81
C HIS A 65 -22.37 22.12 1.34
N PRO A 66 -21.58 22.38 0.27
CA PRO A 66 -20.64 21.39 -0.24
C PRO A 66 -19.48 21.20 0.72
N TYR A 67 -19.14 19.94 1.00
CA TYR A 67 -17.85 19.63 1.61
C TYR A 67 -16.77 19.84 0.53
N ILE A 68 -15.76 20.63 0.82
CA ILE A 68 -14.55 20.71 0.00
C ILE A 68 -13.55 19.71 0.59
N ARG A 69 -13.03 18.81 -0.25
CA ARG A 69 -12.03 17.86 0.21
C ARG A 69 -10.67 18.55 0.35
N ARG A 70 -9.76 17.96 1.11
CA ARG A 70 -8.44 18.58 1.34
C ARG A 70 -7.57 18.61 0.08
N ASP A 71 -7.61 17.52 -0.68
CA ASP A 71 -7.02 17.39 -2.01
C ASP A 71 -7.52 18.49 -2.96
N ASP A 72 -8.83 18.79 -2.96
CA ASP A 72 -9.41 19.89 -3.77
C ASP A 72 -8.83 21.27 -3.39
N THR A 73 -8.31 21.43 -2.17
CA THR A 73 -7.69 22.68 -1.68
C THR A 73 -6.16 22.70 -1.82
N GLY A 74 -5.56 21.61 -2.31
CA GLY A 74 -4.11 21.42 -2.34
C GLY A 74 -3.49 21.16 -0.96
N GLU A 75 -4.32 20.91 0.06
CA GLU A 75 -3.86 20.63 1.42
C GLU A 75 -3.60 19.11 1.60
N PRO A 76 -2.50 18.72 2.26
CA PRO A 76 -2.20 17.31 2.50
C PRO A 76 -3.15 16.69 3.53
N GLY A 77 -3.17 15.35 3.55
CA GLY A 77 -3.86 14.54 4.53
C GLY A 77 -5.34 14.28 4.24
N GLY A 78 -5.72 14.22 2.96
CA GLY A 78 -6.95 13.57 2.51
C GLY A 78 -6.76 12.05 2.37
N LEU A 79 -7.86 11.29 2.32
CA LEU A 79 -7.82 9.82 2.28
C LEU A 79 -7.13 9.21 1.04
N GLN A 80 -6.88 10.02 0.00
CA GLN A 80 -6.12 9.62 -1.19
C GLN A 80 -4.67 10.13 -1.17
N ASP A 81 -4.26 10.88 -0.15
CA ASP A 81 -2.91 11.40 -0.06
C ASP A 81 -1.94 10.29 0.36
N TRP A 82 -1.03 9.93 -0.54
CA TRP A 82 -0.06 8.87 -0.30
C TRP A 82 0.90 9.20 0.83
N ASN A 83 1.15 10.50 1.08
CA ASN A 83 2.09 10.94 2.11
C ASN A 83 1.61 10.61 3.53
N VAL A 84 0.31 10.36 3.71
CA VAL A 84 -0.27 9.93 4.99
C VAL A 84 -0.60 8.43 5.02
N MET A 85 -0.21 7.67 3.99
CA MET A 85 -0.32 6.22 3.97
C MET A 85 0.99 5.58 4.44
N GLU A 86 1.00 5.15 5.69
CA GLU A 86 2.13 4.46 6.32
C GLU A 86 2.15 3.00 5.88
N ALA A 87 3.28 2.56 5.32
CA ALA A 87 3.52 1.17 4.96
C ALA A 87 4.52 0.55 5.96
N LYS A 88 4.21 -0.66 6.44
CA LYS A 88 5.05 -1.41 7.36
C LYS A 88 5.16 -2.85 6.88
N TYR A 89 6.37 -3.26 6.54
CA TYR A 89 6.69 -4.63 6.20
C TYR A 89 7.30 -5.36 7.41
N ASP A 90 6.82 -6.57 7.69
CA ASP A 90 7.41 -7.50 8.65
C ASP A 90 8.05 -8.66 7.88
N PRO A 91 9.40 -8.71 7.79
CA PRO A 91 10.11 -9.80 7.11
C PRO A 91 9.90 -11.18 7.75
N SER A 92 9.62 -11.24 9.06
CA SER A 92 9.48 -12.50 9.78
C SER A 92 8.20 -13.26 9.43
N THR A 93 7.16 -12.53 9.02
CA THR A 93 5.86 -13.08 8.59
C THR A 93 5.55 -12.78 7.13
N MET A 94 6.47 -12.11 6.41
CA MET A 94 6.27 -11.61 5.04
C MET A 94 4.97 -10.80 4.88
N THR A 95 4.59 -10.04 5.90
CA THR A 95 3.33 -9.29 5.92
C THR A 95 3.59 -7.81 5.64
N LEU A 96 2.84 -7.24 4.69
CA LEU A 96 2.82 -5.80 4.44
C LEU A 96 1.49 -5.22 4.92
N GLU A 97 1.54 -4.27 5.85
CA GLU A 97 0.40 -3.46 6.25
C GLU A 97 0.56 -2.06 5.66
N VAL A 98 -0.47 -1.57 4.98
CA VAL A 98 -0.56 -0.18 4.54
C VAL A 98 -1.80 0.44 5.15
N GLN A 99 -1.63 1.50 5.92
CA GLN A 99 -2.69 2.17 6.65
C GLN A 99 -2.78 3.65 6.28
N ASP A 100 -3.98 4.13 5.96
CA ASP A 100 -4.26 5.57 5.90
C ASP A 100 -4.27 6.16 7.31
N ARG A 101 -3.44 7.17 7.53
CA ARG A 101 -3.27 7.87 8.81
C ARG A 101 -3.82 9.29 8.75
N SER A 102 -4.71 9.57 7.80
CA SER A 102 -5.38 10.86 7.66
C SER A 102 -6.11 11.20 8.96
N ARG A 103 -5.87 12.41 9.47
CA ARG A 103 -6.48 12.92 10.70
C ARG A 103 -7.33 14.15 10.46
N ASP A 104 -8.48 14.25 11.11
CA ASP A 104 -9.27 15.48 11.06
C ASP A 104 -8.55 16.62 11.81
N ARG A 105 -8.74 17.87 11.37
CA ARG A 105 -8.00 19.02 11.94
C ARG A 105 -8.47 19.37 13.34
N ASP A 106 -9.76 19.15 13.62
CA ASP A 106 -10.40 19.68 14.81
C ASP A 106 -10.13 18.81 16.04
N SER A 107 -10.15 17.49 15.86
CA SER A 107 -9.99 16.50 16.93
C SER A 107 -8.78 15.59 16.79
N GLY A 108 -8.09 15.63 15.64
CA GLY A 108 -6.89 14.82 15.40
C GLY A 108 -7.16 13.31 15.32
N ARG A 109 -8.41 12.87 15.24
CA ARG A 109 -8.76 11.45 15.16
C ARG A 109 -8.58 10.93 13.74
N LEU A 110 -8.41 9.62 13.61
CA LEU A 110 -8.29 8.99 12.30
C LEU A 110 -9.61 9.11 11.51
N ILE A 111 -9.51 9.51 10.25
CA ILE A 111 -10.66 9.69 9.35
C ILE A 111 -11.14 8.35 8.81
N ALA A 112 -10.22 7.46 8.40
CA ALA A 112 -10.55 6.19 7.79
C ALA A 112 -11.58 5.35 8.62
N PRO A 113 -11.43 5.16 9.95
CA PRO A 113 -12.42 4.43 10.75
C PRO A 113 -13.82 5.07 10.77
N VAL A 114 -13.90 6.40 10.71
CA VAL A 114 -15.18 7.14 10.67
C VAL A 114 -15.87 6.92 9.33
N VAL A 115 -15.11 6.90 8.24
CA VAL A 115 -15.62 6.69 6.88
C VAL A 115 -16.06 5.25 6.67
N GLU A 116 -15.22 4.30 7.05
CA GLU A 116 -15.48 2.86 7.01
C GLU A 116 -16.75 2.50 7.78
N SER A 117 -16.91 3.02 9.01
CA SER A 117 -18.04 2.64 9.87
C SER A 117 -19.29 3.50 9.70
N GLY A 118 -19.15 4.69 9.09
CA GLY A 118 -20.18 5.73 9.07
C GLY A 118 -20.44 6.40 10.43
N LYS A 119 -19.72 6.00 11.49
CA LYS A 119 -19.92 6.48 12.86
C LYS A 119 -18.91 7.56 13.21
N GLY A 120 -19.42 8.65 13.78
CA GLY A 120 -18.58 9.73 14.30
C GLY A 120 -18.49 10.97 13.40
N TYR A 121 -19.18 11.04 12.27
CA TYR A 121 -19.28 12.30 11.52
C TYR A 121 -19.76 13.44 12.44
N GLN A 122 -19.10 14.59 12.34
CA GLN A 122 -19.37 15.76 13.22
C GLN A 122 -20.01 16.93 12.46
N TRP A 123 -19.87 16.97 11.13
CA TRP A 123 -20.33 18.11 10.35
C TRP A 123 -21.86 18.08 10.13
N LYS A 124 -22.60 18.67 11.08
CA LYS A 124 -24.07 18.66 11.16
C LYS A 124 -24.81 19.10 9.90
N LYS A 125 -24.20 19.96 9.09
CA LYS A 125 -24.79 20.50 7.85
C LYS A 125 -24.68 19.54 6.65
N SER A 126 -23.86 18.50 6.76
CA SER A 126 -23.60 17.57 5.67
C SER A 126 -24.69 16.51 5.51
N ALA A 127 -24.87 16.02 4.28
CA ALA A 127 -25.74 14.88 4.04
C ALA A 127 -25.22 13.62 4.76
N ILE A 128 -23.89 13.42 4.79
CA ILE A 128 -23.28 12.24 5.41
C ILE A 128 -23.45 12.21 6.94
N TYR A 129 -23.51 13.36 7.60
CA TYR A 129 -23.83 13.43 9.03
C TYR A 129 -25.25 12.97 9.34
N LYS A 130 -26.20 13.27 8.44
CA LYS A 130 -27.61 12.88 8.58
C LYS A 130 -27.78 11.39 8.31
N THR A 131 -27.22 10.89 7.20
CA THR A 131 -27.39 9.48 6.79
C THR A 131 -26.51 8.53 7.57
N LYS A 132 -25.35 8.99 8.06
CA LYS A 132 -24.32 8.19 8.74
C LYS A 132 -23.91 6.96 7.93
N GLN A 133 -23.95 7.09 6.60
CA GLN A 133 -23.67 6.00 5.69
C GLN A 133 -22.20 5.56 5.82
N ALA A 134 -22.01 4.26 6.01
CA ALA A 134 -20.71 3.61 5.92
C ALA A 134 -20.25 3.57 4.46
N ARG A 135 -18.97 3.85 4.24
CA ARG A 135 -18.32 3.83 2.92
C ARG A 135 -17.06 2.97 3.02
N PRO A 136 -17.21 1.63 3.08
CA PRO A 136 -16.10 0.73 3.33
C PRO A 136 -15.22 0.61 2.08
N PHE A 137 -14.00 1.11 2.15
CA PHE A 137 -13.06 1.13 1.04
C PHE A 137 -11.89 0.16 1.23
N HIS A 138 -11.57 -0.26 2.46
CA HIS A 138 -10.49 -1.22 2.73
C HIS A 138 -10.71 -2.56 2.04
N GLN A 139 -11.93 -3.11 2.09
CA GLN A 139 -12.25 -4.35 1.38
C GLN A 139 -12.05 -4.17 -0.13
N LYS A 140 -12.52 -3.04 -0.67
CA LYS A 140 -12.35 -2.74 -2.10
C LYS A 140 -10.89 -2.57 -2.48
N ALA A 141 -10.08 -1.95 -1.61
CA ALA A 141 -8.64 -1.81 -1.81
C ALA A 141 -7.95 -3.17 -1.87
N GLN A 142 -8.31 -4.12 -0.99
CA GLN A 142 -7.77 -5.49 -1.04
C GLN A 142 -8.17 -6.22 -2.32
N GLU A 143 -9.45 -6.11 -2.72
CA GLU A 143 -9.93 -6.66 -3.99
C GLU A 143 -9.18 -6.09 -5.19
N LEU A 144 -8.91 -4.79 -5.21
CA LEU A 144 -8.15 -4.15 -6.28
C LEU A 144 -6.69 -4.60 -6.25
N ALA A 145 -6.03 -4.55 -5.09
CA ALA A 145 -4.61 -4.88 -4.96
C ALA A 145 -4.30 -6.32 -5.40
N ILE A 146 -5.16 -7.28 -5.03
CA ILE A 146 -4.98 -8.70 -5.35
C ILE A 146 -5.63 -9.05 -6.70
N GLY A 147 -6.88 -8.64 -6.91
CA GLY A 147 -7.71 -9.08 -8.03
C GLY A 147 -7.33 -8.49 -9.39
N THR A 148 -6.64 -7.35 -9.41
CA THR A 148 -6.16 -6.74 -10.66
C THR A 148 -4.72 -7.14 -11.02
N GLY A 149 -4.04 -7.89 -10.13
CA GLY A 149 -2.65 -8.28 -10.35
C GLY A 149 -1.61 -7.20 -10.01
N LEU A 150 -2.02 -5.98 -9.62
CA LEU A 150 -1.09 -4.86 -9.31
C LEU A 150 0.05 -5.25 -8.37
N VAL A 151 -0.26 -5.94 -7.26
CA VAL A 151 0.76 -6.39 -6.29
C VAL A 151 1.70 -7.43 -6.90
N ARG A 152 1.15 -8.36 -7.70
CA ARG A 152 1.94 -9.40 -8.37
C ARG A 152 2.88 -8.78 -9.40
N GLU A 153 2.39 -7.86 -10.21
CA GLU A 153 3.17 -7.16 -11.23
C GLU A 153 4.29 -6.33 -10.61
N ALA A 154 4.00 -5.59 -9.54
CA ALA A 154 4.98 -4.81 -8.79
C ALA A 154 6.09 -5.70 -8.20
N LEU A 155 5.71 -6.80 -7.55
CA LEU A 155 6.67 -7.76 -7.00
C LEU A 155 7.53 -8.40 -8.11
N ALA A 156 6.89 -8.85 -9.19
CA ALA A 156 7.58 -9.50 -10.31
C ALA A 156 8.60 -8.56 -10.97
N LYS A 157 8.21 -7.29 -11.16
CA LYS A 157 9.08 -6.24 -11.69
C LYS A 157 10.29 -6.02 -10.78
N SER A 158 10.08 -5.75 -9.49
CA SER A 158 11.16 -5.50 -8.52
C SER A 158 12.13 -6.69 -8.38
N LEU A 159 11.61 -7.93 -8.41
CA LEU A 159 12.44 -9.14 -8.41
C LEU A 159 13.26 -9.28 -9.69
N THR A 160 12.66 -8.96 -10.85
CA THR A 160 13.35 -8.98 -12.15
C THR A 160 14.48 -7.94 -12.19
N GLU A 161 14.23 -6.73 -11.69
CA GLU A 161 15.25 -5.68 -11.56
C GLU A 161 16.37 -6.06 -10.58
N SER A 162 16.07 -6.92 -9.60
CA SER A 162 17.05 -7.51 -8.69
C SER A 162 17.80 -8.72 -9.27
N GLY A 163 17.55 -9.09 -10.53
CA GLY A 163 18.25 -10.16 -11.25
C GLY A 163 17.61 -11.56 -11.12
N PHE A 164 16.40 -11.66 -10.57
CA PHE A 164 15.68 -12.93 -10.49
C PHE A 164 14.81 -13.14 -11.74
N LYS A 165 14.76 -14.38 -12.22
CA LYS A 165 13.80 -14.76 -13.26
C LYS A 165 12.49 -15.18 -12.61
N VAL A 166 11.47 -14.34 -12.72
CA VAL A 166 10.12 -14.65 -12.26
C VAL A 166 9.38 -15.41 -13.37
N LYS A 167 8.67 -16.47 -13.01
CA LYS A 167 7.77 -17.17 -13.94
C LYS A 167 6.36 -16.64 -13.73
N GLU A 168 5.67 -16.37 -14.82
CA GLU A 168 4.26 -15.97 -14.83
C GLU A 168 3.33 -17.09 -14.36
#